data_AF-A0A1J3EW86-F1
#
_entry.id   AF-A0A1J3EW86-F1
#
_cell.length_a   1.000
_cell.length_b   1.000
_cell.length_c   1.000
_cell.angle_alpha   90.00
_cell.angle_beta   90.00
_cell.angle_gamma   90.00
#
_symmetry.space_group_name_H-M   'P 1'
#
loop_
_entity.id
_entity.type
_entity.pdbx_description
1 polymer ?
#
loop_
_entity_poly.entity_id
_entity_poly.type
_entity_poly.pdbx_seq_one_letter_code
_entity_poly.pdbx_strand_id
1 'polypeptide(L)'
;FFVSFFWDKKMQSFSLLFFIVSAISYCDAFTRTDFPEHFLFGAATSAYQWEGAAHEDGRTPSVWDTFSHSDDRGNGDIACDGYHKYKEDV
;
A
#
# COMPACT_ATOMS: atom_id res chain seq x y z
N PHE A 1 31.00 -44.20 -4.93
CA PHE A 1 30.09 -43.83 -6.04
C PHE A 1 28.85 -43.10 -5.54
N PHE A 2 28.04 -43.70 -4.64
CA PHE A 2 26.81 -43.09 -4.10
C PHE A 2 26.99 -41.75 -3.35
N VAL A 3 28.04 -41.62 -2.52
CA VAL A 3 28.29 -40.38 -1.74
C VAL A 3 28.65 -39.19 -2.64
N SER A 4 29.41 -39.42 -3.71
CA SER A 4 29.78 -38.39 -4.69
C SER A 4 28.57 -37.87 -5.45
N PHE A 5 27.69 -38.77 -5.89
CA PHE A 5 26.45 -38.44 -6.60
C PHE A 5 25.47 -37.62 -5.76
N PHE A 6 25.39 -37.91 -4.46
CA PHE A 6 24.57 -37.14 -3.52
C PHE A 6 25.12 -35.72 -3.29
N TRP A 7 26.45 -35.58 -3.19
CA TRP A 7 27.11 -34.28 -3.09
C TRP A 7 26.89 -33.45 -4.36
N ASP A 8 26.99 -34.07 -5.52
CA ASP A 8 26.82 -33.42 -6.83
C ASP A 8 25.39 -32.85 -7.01
N LYS A 9 24.36 -33.63 -6.66
CA LYS A 9 22.97 -33.14 -6.67
C LYS A 9 22.70 -32.02 -5.68
N LYS A 10 23.31 -32.05 -4.49
CA LYS A 10 23.22 -30.95 -3.53
C LYS A 10 23.88 -29.69 -4.07
N MET A 11 25.08 -29.81 -4.62
CA MET A 11 25.83 -28.69 -5.20
C MET A 11 25.10 -28.06 -6.40
N GLN A 12 24.48 -28.87 -7.26
CA GLN A 12 23.62 -28.40 -8.35
C GLN A 12 22.39 -27.64 -7.86
N SER A 13 21.74 -28.12 -6.79
CA SER A 13 20.57 -27.46 -6.18
C SER A 13 20.94 -26.09 -5.58
N PHE A 14 22.09 -25.99 -4.89
CA PHE A 14 22.59 -24.71 -4.37
C PHE A 14 22.97 -23.73 -5.48
N SER A 15 23.58 -24.22 -6.56
CA SER A 15 23.90 -23.41 -7.74
C SER A 15 22.63 -22.86 -8.40
N LEU A 16 21.61 -23.72 -8.59
CA LEU A 16 20.33 -23.32 -9.15
C LEU A 16 19.62 -22.27 -8.27
N LEU A 17 19.63 -22.45 -6.95
CA LEU A 17 19.07 -21.48 -6.01
C LEU A 17 19.81 -20.14 -6.07
N PHE A 18 21.14 -20.14 -6.18
CA PHE A 18 21.95 -18.94 -6.34
C PHE A 18 21.63 -18.19 -7.64
N PHE A 19 21.47 -18.91 -8.76
CA PHE A 19 21.04 -18.33 -10.04
C PHE A 19 19.61 -17.77 -9.99
N ILE A 20 18.70 -18.41 -9.27
CA ILE A 20 17.33 -17.91 -9.07
C ILE A 20 17.35 -16.63 -8.21
N VAL A 21 18.11 -16.61 -7.11
CA VAL A 21 18.21 -15.43 -6.22
C VAL A 21 18.86 -14.25 -6.95
N SER A 22 19.90 -14.47 -7.75
CA SER A 22 20.54 -13.41 -8.55
C SER A 22 19.64 -12.90 -9.67
N ALA A 23 18.84 -13.77 -10.31
CA ALA A 23 17.87 -13.37 -11.31
C ALA A 23 16.68 -12.56 -10.74
N ILE A 24 16.29 -12.81 -9.48
CA ILE A 24 15.22 -12.06 -8.79
C ILE A 24 15.74 -10.71 -8.23
N SER A 25 17.06 -10.51 -8.14
CA SER A 25 17.68 -9.33 -7.50
C SER A 25 17.76 -8.08 -8.39
N TYR A 26 17.17 -8.08 -9.58
CA TYR A 26 16.98 -6.85 -10.35
C TYR A 26 15.62 -6.23 -10.03
N CYS A 27 15.58 -5.51 -8.91
CA CYS A 27 14.53 -4.52 -8.68
C CYS A 27 15.10 -3.17 -9.13
N ASP A 28 14.88 -2.80 -10.38
CA ASP A 28 15.15 -1.43 -10.83
C ASP A 28 14.13 -0.52 -10.15
N ALA A 29 14.58 0.19 -9.11
CA ALA A 29 13.79 1.21 -8.47
C ALA A 29 13.76 2.44 -9.39
N PHE A 30 12.56 2.86 -9.81
CA PHE A 30 12.39 4.11 -10.55
C PHE A 30 12.80 5.30 -9.69
N THR A 31 13.51 6.23 -10.31
CA THR A 31 14.01 7.48 -9.76
C THR A 31 13.29 8.66 -10.40
N ARG A 32 13.39 9.85 -9.80
CA ARG A 32 12.75 11.06 -10.34
C ARG A 32 13.25 11.43 -11.75
N THR A 33 14.47 11.05 -12.09
CA THR A 33 15.11 11.31 -13.39
C THR A 33 14.58 10.43 -14.53
N ASP A 34 13.81 9.39 -14.21
CA ASP A 34 13.16 8.54 -15.22
C ASP A 34 11.89 9.19 -15.79
N PHE A 35 11.45 10.32 -15.23
CA PHE A 35 10.27 11.06 -15.63
C PHE A 35 10.64 12.48 -16.09
N PRO A 36 9.87 13.11 -17.01
CA PRO A 36 10.09 14.49 -17.42
C PRO A 36 10.21 15.46 -16.23
N GLU A 37 10.98 16.54 -16.40
CA GLU A 37 11.21 17.51 -15.33
C GLU A 37 9.91 18.07 -14.75
N HIS A 38 8.85 18.20 -15.54
CA HIS A 38 7.55 18.73 -15.12
C HIS A 38 6.49 17.66 -14.85
N PHE A 39 6.89 16.39 -14.72
CA PHE A 39 5.96 15.33 -14.33
C PHE A 39 5.49 15.54 -12.88
N LEU A 40 4.18 15.51 -12.68
CA LEU A 40 3.55 15.72 -11.37
C LEU A 40 3.29 14.38 -10.70
N PHE A 41 3.86 14.22 -9.51
CA PHE A 41 3.49 13.16 -8.57
C PHE A 41 2.64 13.78 -7.47
N GLY A 42 1.57 13.09 -7.10
CA GLY A 42 0.68 13.53 -6.05
C GLY A 42 0.00 12.35 -5.36
N ALA A 43 -0.64 12.63 -4.24
CA ALA A 43 -1.51 11.71 -3.54
C ALA A 43 -2.96 12.24 -3.58
N ALA A 44 -3.93 11.35 -3.39
CA ALA A 44 -5.34 11.70 -3.35
C ALA A 44 -6.05 10.93 -2.24
N THR A 45 -7.04 11.57 -1.62
CA THR A 45 -7.93 11.00 -0.61
C THR A 45 -9.39 11.26 -1.00
N SER A 46 -10.34 10.63 -0.30
CA SER A 46 -11.77 10.93 -0.46
C SER A 46 -12.37 11.39 0.87
N ALA A 47 -13.38 12.27 0.81
CA ALA A 47 -13.95 12.93 1.98
C ALA A 47 -14.42 11.92 3.05
N TYR A 48 -15.27 10.96 2.68
CA TYR A 48 -15.82 9.98 3.63
C TYR A 48 -14.75 9.04 4.23
N GLN A 49 -13.65 8.79 3.50
CA GLN A 49 -12.58 7.91 3.99
C GLN A 49 -11.57 8.65 4.87
N TRP A 50 -11.50 9.98 4.79
CA TRP A 50 -10.45 10.79 5.43
C TRP A 50 -10.96 11.72 6.53
N GLU A 51 -12.02 12.48 6.26
CA GLU A 51 -12.40 13.64 7.06
C GLU A 51 -12.94 13.28 8.45
N GLY A 52 -13.93 12.39 8.53
CA GLY A 52 -14.66 12.14 9.78
C GLY A 52 -15.68 13.24 10.09
N ALA A 53 -15.81 13.58 11.37
CA ALA A 53 -16.69 14.64 11.89
C ALA A 53 -18.14 14.52 11.37
N ALA A 54 -18.67 13.30 11.32
CA ALA A 54 -19.88 13.00 10.56
C ALA A 54 -21.15 13.74 11.03
N HIS A 55 -21.14 14.26 12.27
CA HIS A 55 -22.26 14.94 12.92
C HIS A 55 -21.92 16.35 13.42
N GLU A 56 -20.82 16.92 12.95
CA GLU A 56 -20.34 18.22 13.39
C GLU A 56 -20.70 19.35 12.42
N ASP A 57 -20.72 20.58 12.93
CA ASP A 57 -20.83 21.83 12.16
C ASP A 57 -21.94 21.87 11.10
N GLY A 58 -23.03 21.13 11.33
CA GLY A 58 -24.19 21.11 10.45
C GLY A 58 -24.05 20.23 9.21
N ARG A 59 -23.05 19.34 9.14
CA ARG A 59 -22.94 18.33 8.09
C ARG A 59 -24.19 17.45 8.04
N THR A 60 -24.78 17.32 6.86
CA THR A 60 -25.91 16.41 6.63
C THR A 60 -25.41 15.00 6.28
N PRO A 61 -26.10 13.94 6.73
CA PRO A 61 -25.74 12.57 6.40
C PRO A 61 -25.70 12.32 4.88
N SER A 62 -24.67 11.64 4.42
CA SER A 62 -24.56 11.13 3.06
C SER A 62 -25.17 9.72 2.94
N VAL A 63 -25.25 9.23 1.70
CA VAL A 63 -25.64 7.83 1.43
C VAL A 63 -24.68 6.85 2.11
N TRP A 64 -23.39 7.18 2.19
CA TRP A 64 -22.39 6.32 2.83
C TRP A 64 -22.57 6.23 4.34
N ASP A 65 -22.94 7.32 5.02
CA ASP A 65 -23.28 7.27 6.45
C ASP A 65 -24.45 6.30 6.66
N THR A 66 -25.53 6.46 5.89
CA THR A 66 -26.72 5.59 5.97
C THR A 66 -26.39 4.12 5.72
N PHE A 67 -25.59 3.85 4.70
CA PHE A 67 -25.20 2.50 4.33
C PHE A 67 -24.28 1.86 5.39
N SER A 68 -23.23 2.56 5.82
CA SER A 68 -22.27 2.03 6.79
C SER A 68 -22.87 1.85 8.18
N HIS A 69 -23.81 2.70 8.61
CA HIS A 69 -24.52 2.50 9.89
C HIS A 69 -25.56 1.38 9.84
N SER A 70 -25.88 0.85 8.65
CA SER A 70 -26.80 -0.30 8.50
C SER A 70 -26.11 -1.67 8.64
N ASP A 71 -24.77 -1.72 8.70
CA ASP A 71 -23.96 -2.92 8.83
C ASP A 71 -22.93 -2.76 9.97
N ASP A 72 -22.56 -3.84 10.66
CA ASP A 72 -21.69 -3.79 11.86
C ASP A 72 -20.19 -3.92 11.50
N ARG A 73 -19.79 -3.37 10.35
CA ARG A 73 -18.43 -3.49 9.78
C ARG A 73 -17.56 -2.24 9.94
N GLY A 74 -18.04 -1.25 10.69
CA GLY A 74 -17.41 0.05 10.86
C GLY A 74 -17.96 1.12 9.92
N ASN A 75 -17.70 2.38 10.27
CA ASN A 75 -18.26 3.56 9.61
C ASN A 75 -17.22 4.69 9.45
N GLY A 76 -17.63 5.78 8.80
CA GLY A 76 -16.81 6.96 8.56
C GLY A 76 -16.97 8.07 9.60
N ASP A 77 -17.50 7.79 10.81
CA ASP A 77 -17.86 8.86 11.76
C ASP A 77 -16.63 9.68 12.20
N ILE A 78 -15.50 8.98 12.39
CA ILE A 78 -14.20 9.57 12.74
C ILE A 78 -13.22 9.45 11.57
N ALA A 79 -13.24 8.33 10.82
CA ALA A 79 -12.28 8.05 9.75
C ALA A 79 -10.81 8.23 10.22
N CYS A 80 -10.02 9.06 9.51
CA CYS A 80 -8.67 9.43 9.94
C CYS A 80 -8.62 10.74 10.75
N ASP A 81 -9.79 11.30 11.08
CA ASP A 81 -9.95 12.55 11.80
C ASP A 81 -9.33 13.75 11.05
N GLY A 82 -9.33 13.67 9.72
CA GLY A 82 -8.77 14.69 8.84
C GLY A 82 -9.45 16.06 8.97
N TYR A 83 -10.73 16.10 9.35
CA TYR A 83 -11.45 17.35 9.59
C TYR A 83 -10.76 18.22 10.66
N HIS A 84 -10.28 17.58 11.73
CA HIS A 84 -9.56 18.25 12.80
C HIS A 84 -8.05 18.37 12.53
N LYS A 85 -7.49 17.41 11.81
CA LYS A 85 -6.03 17.25 11.63
C LYS A 85 -5.49 17.68 10.28
N TYR A 86 -6.28 18.33 9.42
CA TYR A 86 -5.84 18.76 8.09
C TYR A 86 -4.54 19.59 8.08
N LYS A 87 -4.20 20.26 9.20
CA LYS A 87 -2.96 21.03 9.35
C LYS A 87 -1.71 20.16 9.54
N GLU A 88 -1.87 18.93 10.01
CA GLU A 88 -0.78 17.96 10.18
C GLU A 88 -0.49 17.21 8.87
N ASP A 89 -1.45 17.20 7.94
CA ASP A 89 -1.33 16.53 6.65
C ASP A 89 -0.53 17.31 5.59
N VAL A 90 -0.37 18.64 5.76
CA VAL A 90 0.27 19.56 4.80
C VAL A 90 1.66 19.97 5.27
#